data_AF-A0A8T0LW25-F1
#
_entry.id   AF-A0A8T0LW25-F1
#
_cell.length_a   1.000
_cell.length_b   1.000
_cell.length_c   1.000
_cell.angle_alpha   90.00
_cell.angle_beta   90.00
_cell.angle_gamma   90.00
#
_symmetry.space_group_name_H-M   'P 1'
#
loop_
_entity.id
_entity.type
_entity.pdbx_description
1 polymer ?
#
loop_
_entity_poly.entity_id
_entity_poly.type
_entity_poly.pdbx_seq_one_letter_code
_entity_poly.pdbx_strand_id
1 'polypeptide(L)'
;MMTSAEKTTYKGALAAAMDSGAYIKFVEMHTEMRSEMEAHRQCMFIYWHRLLLVVFENMLRGQGSQYACVTVPYFNWIVASSRVTSGASTLVGV
;
A
#
# COMPACT_ATOMS: atom_id res chain seq x y z
N MET A 1 9.93 -1.10 -12.08
CA MET A 1 9.32 0.25 -12.01
C MET A 1 7.96 0.16 -12.67
N MET A 2 6.91 0.71 -12.07
CA MET A 2 5.57 0.70 -12.66
C MET A 2 5.53 1.61 -13.90
N THR A 3 4.91 1.12 -14.97
CA THR A 3 4.50 1.89 -16.14
C THR A 3 3.46 2.96 -15.77
N SER A 4 3.27 3.95 -16.64
CA SER A 4 2.23 4.97 -16.44
C SER A 4 0.83 4.36 -16.34
N ALA A 5 0.54 3.32 -17.13
CA ALA A 5 -0.72 2.61 -17.09
C ALA A 5 -0.93 1.92 -15.72
N GLU A 6 0.07 1.19 -15.23
CA GLU A 6 -0.02 0.52 -13.91
C GLU A 6 -0.20 1.53 -12.77
N LYS A 7 0.47 2.69 -12.82
CA LYS A 7 0.29 3.77 -11.85
C LYS A 7 -1.15 4.30 -11.87
N THR A 8 -1.69 4.55 -13.05
CA THR A 8 -3.08 5.01 -13.22
C THR A 8 -4.07 3.98 -12.69
N THR A 9 -3.90 2.70 -13.03
CA THR A 9 -4.75 1.62 -12.54
C THR A 9 -4.69 1.48 -11.02
N TYR A 10 -3.49 1.52 -10.42
CA TYR A 10 -3.33 1.44 -8.97
C TYR A 10 -3.97 2.63 -8.23
N LYS A 11 -3.77 3.85 -8.72
CA LYS A 11 -4.41 5.06 -8.17
C LYS A 11 -5.94 4.99 -8.28
N GLY A 12 -6.45 4.48 -9.40
CA GLY A 12 -7.89 4.27 -9.60
C GLY A 12 -8.48 3.27 -8.61
N ALA A 13 -7.79 2.14 -8.36
CA ALA A 13 -8.22 1.15 -7.37
C ALA A 13 -8.26 1.75 -5.94
N LEU A 14 -7.27 2.57 -5.58
CA LEU A 14 -7.26 3.29 -4.29
C LEU A 14 -8.42 4.28 -4.17
N ALA A 15 -8.66 5.09 -5.21
CA ALA A 15 -9.77 6.04 -5.20
C ALA A 15 -11.12 5.32 -5.05
N ALA A 16 -11.35 4.25 -5.82
CA ALA A 16 -12.56 3.43 -5.69
C ALA A 16 -12.73 2.80 -4.29
N ALA A 17 -11.62 2.35 -3.67
CA ALA A 17 -11.62 1.85 -2.30
C ALA A 17 -11.95 2.93 -1.25
N MET A 18 -11.54 4.17 -1.49
CA MET A 18 -11.89 5.31 -0.64
C MET A 18 -13.37 5.67 -0.80
N ASP A 19 -13.87 5.76 -2.03
CA ASP A 19 -15.26 6.07 -2.35
C ASP A 19 -16.24 5.03 -1.79
N SER A 20 -15.88 3.74 -1.84
CA SER A 20 -16.70 2.65 -1.30
C SER A 20 -16.66 2.54 0.23
N GLY A 21 -15.77 3.27 0.89
CA GLY A 21 -15.52 3.14 2.33
C GLY A 21 -14.75 1.88 2.73
N ALA A 22 -14.25 1.08 1.77
CA ALA A 22 -13.43 -0.08 2.07
C ALA A 22 -12.06 0.31 2.65
N TYR A 23 -11.46 1.39 2.15
CA TYR A 23 -10.14 1.85 2.59
C TYR A 23 -10.12 2.23 4.09
N ILE A 24 -11.14 2.95 4.56
CA ILE A 24 -11.18 3.44 5.95
C ILE A 24 -11.21 2.29 6.95
N LYS A 25 -11.73 1.11 6.58
CA LYS A 25 -11.73 -0.08 7.45
C LYS A 25 -10.33 -0.57 7.80
N PHE A 26 -9.36 -0.41 6.90
CA PHE A 26 -7.97 -0.76 7.18
C PHE A 26 -7.31 0.25 8.12
N VAL A 27 -7.68 1.54 8.00
CA VAL A 27 -7.22 2.59 8.93
C VAL A 27 -7.81 2.34 10.32
N GLU A 28 -9.12 2.12 10.42
CA GLU A 28 -9.80 1.78 11.69
C GLU A 28 -9.17 0.55 12.33
N MET A 29 -8.96 -0.52 11.56
CA MET A 29 -8.33 -1.75 12.06
C MET A 29 -6.90 -1.52 12.52
N HIS A 30 -6.06 -0.77 11.79
CA HIS A 30 -4.66 -0.53 12.20
C HIS A 30 -4.55 0.42 13.41
N THR A 31 -5.55 1.27 13.63
CA THR A 31 -5.56 2.27 14.71
C THR A 31 -6.37 1.86 15.94
N GLU A 32 -7.20 0.81 15.84
CA GLU A 32 -7.89 0.23 16.99
C GLU A 32 -6.88 -0.29 18.00
N MET A 33 -7.09 0.03 19.28
CA MET A 33 -6.10 -0.15 20.34
C MET A 33 -5.56 -1.58 20.46
N ARG A 34 -6.42 -2.60 20.41
CA ARG A 34 -5.98 -4.00 20.54
C ARG A 34 -5.24 -4.46 19.31
N SER A 35 -5.75 -4.11 18.14
CA SER A 35 -5.12 -4.41 16.86
C SER A 35 -3.76 -3.74 16.71
N GLU A 36 -3.59 -2.50 17.20
CA GLU A 36 -2.30 -1.80 17.23
C GLU A 36 -1.27 -2.55 18.09
N MET A 37 -1.69 -3.03 19.27
CA MET A 37 -0.85 -3.85 20.15
C MET A 37 -0.47 -5.20 19.53
N GLU A 38 -1.34 -5.77 18.70
CA GLU A 38 -1.05 -6.97 17.91
C GLU A 38 -0.14 -6.68 16.70
N ALA A 39 -0.18 -5.45 16.17
CA ALA A 39 0.55 -5.04 14.99
C ALA A 39 2.00 -4.62 15.30
N HIS A 40 2.29 -4.03 16.46
CA HIS A 40 3.59 -3.42 16.76
C HIS A 40 4.21 -3.89 18.07
N ARG A 41 5.52 -3.69 18.20
CA ARG A 41 6.31 -3.92 19.43
C ARG A 41 6.30 -5.37 19.93
N GLN A 42 6.03 -6.33 19.05
CA GLN A 42 6.15 -7.76 19.33
C GLN A 42 6.58 -8.56 18.08
N CYS A 43 6.73 -9.87 18.24
CA CYS A 43 7.28 -10.77 17.23
C CYS A 43 6.38 -10.97 15.99
N MET A 44 5.09 -10.68 16.09
CA MET A 44 4.12 -10.77 14.99
C MET A 44 4.13 -9.55 14.06
N PHE A 45 4.90 -8.49 14.33
CA PHE A 45 4.94 -7.28 13.49
C PHE A 45 4.95 -7.59 11.99
N ILE A 46 5.87 -8.47 11.55
CA ILE A 46 6.01 -8.85 10.14
C ILE A 46 4.81 -9.66 9.64
N TYR A 47 4.29 -10.59 10.43
CA TYR A 47 3.18 -11.45 10.04
C TYR A 47 1.86 -10.69 9.97
N TRP A 48 1.61 -9.81 10.95
CA TRP A 48 0.43 -8.97 11.01
C TRP A 48 0.37 -8.03 9.81
N HIS A 49 1.46 -7.32 9.52
CA HIS A 49 1.52 -6.41 8.37
C HIS A 49 1.49 -7.15 7.03
N ARG A 50 2.10 -8.35 6.93
CA ARG A 50 2.00 -9.17 5.72
C ARG A 50 0.56 -9.59 5.45
N LEU A 51 -0.18 -10.00 6.47
CA LEU A 51 -1.60 -10.33 6.33
C LEU A 51 -2.43 -9.09 5.96
N LEU A 52 -2.18 -7.96 6.62
CA LEU A 52 -2.80 -6.67 6.27
C LEU A 52 -2.65 -6.38 4.77
N LEU A 53 -1.43 -6.48 4.23
CA LEU A 53 -1.14 -6.20 2.82
C LEU A 53 -1.81 -7.20 1.86
N VAL A 54 -1.86 -8.49 2.20
CA VAL A 54 -2.56 -9.51 1.39
C VAL A 54 -4.05 -9.21 1.30
N VAL A 55 -4.68 -8.90 2.44
CA VAL A 55 -6.11 -8.57 2.47
C VAL A 55 -6.37 -7.22 1.80
N PHE A 56 -5.47 -6.25 1.96
CA PHE A 56 -5.53 -4.96 1.27
C PHE A 56 -5.46 -5.11 -0.25
N GLU A 57 -4.54 -5.94 -0.76
CA GLU A 57 -4.45 -6.26 -2.18
C GLU A 57 -5.75 -6.88 -2.71
N ASN A 58 -6.31 -7.84 -1.98
CA ASN A 58 -7.59 -8.46 -2.36
C ASN A 58 -8.75 -7.46 -2.34
N MET A 59 -8.77 -6.55 -1.37
CA MET A 59 -9.75 -5.46 -1.32
C MET A 59 -9.63 -4.54 -2.54
N LEU A 60 -8.42 -4.18 -2.97
CA LEU A 60 -8.22 -3.38 -4.18
C LEU A 60 -8.74 -4.10 -5.43
N ARG A 61 -8.47 -5.40 -5.56
CA ARG A 61 -9.01 -6.24 -6.64
C ARG A 61 -10.54 -6.33 -6.63
N GLY A 62 -11.14 -6.23 -5.43
CA GLY A 62 -12.58 -6.23 -5.23
C GLY A 62 -13.30 -4.94 -5.64
N GLN A 63 -12.59 -3.86 -5.98
CA GLN A 63 -13.20 -2.58 -6.35
C GLN A 63 -13.77 -2.54 -7.78
N GLY A 64 -13.59 -3.60 -8.56
CA GLY A 64 -14.10 -3.71 -9.93
C GLY A 64 -13.25 -4.64 -10.80
N SER A 65 -13.83 -5.19 -11.86
CA SER A 65 -13.14 -6.14 -12.75
C SER A 65 -11.91 -5.53 -13.43
N GLN A 66 -11.90 -4.21 -13.65
CA GLN A 66 -10.75 -3.47 -14.17
C GLN A 66 -9.54 -3.45 -13.22
N TYR A 67 -9.72 -3.77 -11.94
CA TYR A 67 -8.67 -3.81 -10.92
C TYR A 67 -8.26 -5.23 -10.54
N ALA A 68 -8.84 -6.27 -11.15
CA ALA A 68 -8.63 -7.67 -10.79
C ALA A 68 -7.15 -8.11 -10.80
N CYS A 69 -6.32 -7.47 -11.64
CA CYS A 69 -4.90 -7.77 -11.76
C CYS A 69 -3.99 -6.84 -10.95
N VAL A 70 -4.53 -5.91 -10.16
CA VAL A 70 -3.71 -5.00 -9.35
C VAL A 70 -2.94 -5.79 -8.29
N THR A 71 -1.70 -5.37 -8.05
CA THR A 71 -0.86 -5.82 -6.93
C THR A 71 -0.42 -4.62 -6.11
N VAL A 72 -0.10 -4.82 -4.83
CA VAL A 72 0.48 -3.77 -3.99
C VAL A 72 1.96 -3.56 -4.36
N PRO A 73 2.36 -2.37 -4.87
CA PRO A 73 3.74 -2.10 -5.20
C PRO A 73 4.57 -1.89 -3.93
N TYR A 74 5.88 -2.15 -4.00
CA TYR A 74 6.82 -1.82 -2.94
C TYR A 74 7.62 -0.55 -3.26
N PHE A 75 7.97 0.20 -2.23
CA PHE A 75 8.89 1.32 -2.34
C PHE A 75 10.29 0.91 -1.85
N ASN A 76 11.25 0.85 -2.79
CA ASN A 76 12.65 0.63 -2.44
C ASN A 76 13.28 1.92 -1.91
N TRP A 77 13.01 2.21 -0.63
CA TRP A 77 13.46 3.42 0.02
C TRP A 77 14.99 3.51 0.13
N ILE A 78 15.72 2.37 0.21
CA ILE A 78 17.20 2.36 0.26
C ILE A 78 17.78 2.99 -1.02
N VAL A 79 17.29 2.56 -2.19
CA VAL A 79 17.72 3.11 -3.48
C VAL A 79 17.26 4.56 -3.66
N ALA A 80 16.08 4.91 -3.16
CA ALA A 80 15.62 6.29 -3.18
C ALA A 80 16.53 7.21 -2.34
N SER A 81 16.86 6.79 -1.12
CA SER A 81 17.78 7.50 -0.23
C SER A 81 19.18 7.62 -0.83
N SER A 82 19.71 6.55 -1.45
CA SER A 82 21.05 6.61 -2.06
C SER A 82 21.13 7.59 -3.23
N ARG A 83 20.05 7.74 -4.00
CA ARG A 83 19.97 8.74 -5.10
C ARG A 83 19.97 10.17 -4.56
N VAL A 84 19.24 10.39 -3.46
CA VAL A 84 19.21 11.70 -2.80
C VAL A 84 20.60 12.06 -2.24
N THR A 85 21.26 11.13 -1.54
CA THR A 85 22.56 11.39 -0.91
C THR A 85 23.71 11.49 -1.91
N SER A 86 23.61 10.84 -3.07
CA SER A 86 24.60 10.95 -4.16
C SER A 86 24.45 12.19 -5.03
N GLY A 87 23.45 13.04 -4.77
CA GLY A 87 23.19 14.25 -5.57
C GLY A 87 22.63 13.97 -6.97
N ALA A 88 22.23 12.72 -7.26
CA ALA A 88 21.73 12.28 -8.56
C ALA A 88 20.22 12.59 -8.77
N SER A 89 19.67 13.58 -8.06
CA SER A 89 18.23 13.77 -7.93
C SER A 89 17.54 14.17 -9.24
N THR A 90 16.56 13.39 -9.65
CA THR A 90 15.23 13.91 -10.01
C THR A 90 14.22 13.38 -9.00
N LEU A 91 13.46 14.28 -8.38
CA LEU A 91 12.36 13.96 -7.48
C LEU A 91 11.48 12.89 -8.11
N VAL A 92 11.25 11.79 -7.39
CA VAL A 92 10.30 10.76 -7.81
C VAL A 92 8.91 11.39 -7.80
N GLY A 93 8.43 11.77 -8.98
CA GLY A 93 7.11 12.34 -9.18
C GLY A 93 6.01 11.43 -8.62
N VAL A 94 5.14 12.06 -7.84
CA VAL A 94 3.76 11.62 -7.58
C VAL A 94 3.00 11.56 -8.90
#